data_AF-Q4L311-F1
#
_entry.id   AF-Q4L311-F1
#
_cell.length_a   1.000
_cell.length_b   1.000
_cell.length_c   1.000
_cell.angle_alpha   90.00
_cell.angle_beta   90.00
_cell.angle_gamma   90.00
#
_symmetry.space_group_name_H-M   'P 1'
#
loop_
_entity.id
_entity.type
_entity.pdbx_description
1 polymer ?
#
loop_
_entity_poly.entity_id
_entity_poly.type
_entity_poly.pdbx_seq_one_letter_code
_entity_poly.pdbx_strand_id
1 'polypeptide(L)'
;MFKLDLPMAKENIFAGINQTIMLTLSMVVIASMIGTPGLGEGVLAAVQRSEVGNGFVYGIGIVVLAIIVDRFTQAMNHSRQEKLPKKTKIILTIIILLVAILGSILGHMFSDDKEANKGTIKLAYAQQDDQIVSTNVIAQVLEEQGYKVDTTSLDIPVTWEAVSKGEVDAMTGAWLPITHGAEYKKVKNDIDNLGPHIDKEAKLGLVVPKYMDVNSIEDLNNQANKKITGIEPGAEIVDATNETLKAYPNLKGWEQINSSTGAMNAELKRAIKNKDDIIITGWNRYWIFQRYDLKYLDDPKGSMGKAESINTIARKGLKEDEPEAYRILDNFKWSVKDMESIMLEIENGKDPEKATKEWIDNNRDKVDKWTEK
;
A
#
# COMPACT_ATOMS: atom_id res chain seq x y z
N MET A 1 2.13 -52.65 2.29
CA MET A 1 2.17 -51.21 1.97
C MET A 1 1.78 -50.87 0.53
N PHE A 2 2.67 -50.96 -0.47
CA PHE A 2 2.42 -50.40 -1.82
C PHE A 2 1.36 -51.10 -2.68
N LYS A 3 1.13 -52.41 -2.46
CA LYS A 3 0.21 -53.21 -3.29
C LYS A 3 -1.18 -53.43 -2.69
N LEU A 4 -1.38 -53.09 -1.40
CA LEU A 4 -2.60 -53.41 -0.68
C LEU A 4 -3.13 -52.21 0.12
N ASP A 5 -2.34 -51.72 1.07
CA ASP A 5 -2.75 -50.63 1.97
C ASP A 5 -2.91 -49.29 1.24
N LEU A 6 -1.95 -48.94 0.38
CA LEU A 6 -1.97 -47.69 -0.40
C LEU A 6 -3.14 -47.60 -1.39
N PRO A 7 -3.42 -48.65 -2.19
CA PRO A 7 -4.61 -48.67 -3.04
C PRO A 7 -5.92 -48.59 -2.26
N MET A 8 -6.04 -49.26 -1.11
CA MET A 8 -7.26 -49.24 -0.29
C MET A 8 -7.48 -47.91 0.44
N ALA A 9 -6.40 -47.23 0.84
CA ALA A 9 -6.47 -45.94 1.51
C ALA A 9 -6.49 -44.74 0.52
N LYS A 10 -6.36 -44.99 -0.79
CA LYS A 10 -6.17 -43.95 -1.82
C LYS A 10 -7.25 -42.87 -1.74
N GLU A 11 -8.53 -43.24 -1.64
CA GLU A 11 -9.62 -42.27 -1.60
C GLU A 11 -9.53 -41.35 -0.38
N ASN A 12 -9.23 -41.90 0.80
CA ASN A 12 -9.05 -41.13 2.03
C ASN A 12 -7.80 -40.23 1.97
N ILE A 13 -6.71 -40.72 1.37
CA ILE A 13 -5.49 -39.92 1.15
C ILE A 13 -5.79 -38.75 0.22
N PHE A 14 -6.47 -38.99 -0.90
CA PHE A 14 -6.81 -37.93 -1.86
C PHE A 14 -7.83 -36.93 -1.28
N ALA A 15 -8.75 -37.38 -0.42
CA ALA A 15 -9.62 -36.48 0.33
C ALA A 15 -8.82 -35.59 1.29
N GLY A 16 -7.86 -36.16 2.03
CA GLY A 16 -6.96 -35.39 2.90
C GLY A 16 -6.06 -34.41 2.14
N ILE A 17 -5.55 -34.80 0.98
CA ILE A 17 -4.80 -33.92 0.08
C ILE A 17 -5.69 -32.75 -0.38
N ASN A 18 -6.94 -33.03 -0.78
CA ASN A 18 -7.87 -31.97 -1.20
C ASN A 18 -8.15 -30.98 -0.08
N GLN A 19 -8.42 -31.48 1.15
CA GLN A 19 -8.61 -30.61 2.31
C GLN A 19 -7.37 -29.75 2.60
N THR A 20 -6.17 -30.35 2.48
CA THR A 20 -4.91 -29.62 2.67
C THR A 20 -4.75 -28.51 1.63
N ILE A 21 -5.06 -28.79 0.36
CA ILE A 21 -5.02 -27.80 -0.73
C ILE A 21 -5.98 -26.64 -0.43
N MET A 22 -7.23 -26.94 -0.06
CA MET A 22 -8.24 -25.92 0.24
C MET A 22 -7.87 -25.04 1.44
N LEU A 23 -7.31 -25.64 2.50
CA LEU A 23 -6.83 -24.90 3.67
C LEU A 23 -5.60 -24.04 3.33
N THR A 24 -4.67 -24.57 2.54
CA THR A 24 -3.47 -23.83 2.11
C THR A 24 -3.85 -22.62 1.26
N LEU A 25 -4.79 -22.78 0.32
CA LEU A 25 -5.27 -21.68 -0.52
C LEU A 25 -6.05 -20.63 0.28
N SER A 26 -6.77 -21.04 1.32
CA SER A 26 -7.42 -20.10 2.27
C SER A 26 -6.39 -19.26 3.05
N MET A 27 -5.19 -19.78 3.29
CA MET A 27 -4.11 -19.09 4.00
C MET A 27 -3.27 -18.16 3.12
N VAL A 28 -3.50 -18.11 1.80
CA VAL A 28 -2.71 -17.29 0.87
C VAL A 28 -2.71 -15.81 1.25
N VAL A 29 -3.82 -15.28 1.75
CA VAL A 29 -3.90 -13.87 2.20
C VAL A 29 -2.99 -13.61 3.41
N ILE A 30 -2.95 -14.55 4.37
CA ILE A 30 -2.08 -14.44 5.55
C ILE A 30 -0.60 -14.54 5.15
N ALA A 31 -0.26 -15.42 4.21
CA ALA A 31 1.10 -15.51 3.69
C ALA A 31 1.54 -14.21 3.00
N SER A 32 0.63 -13.54 2.30
CA SER A 32 0.90 -12.24 1.67
C SER A 32 1.09 -11.10 2.67
N MET A 33 0.50 -11.19 3.88
CA MET A 33 0.77 -10.22 4.97
C MET A 33 2.22 -10.30 5.48
N ILE A 34 2.91 -11.41 5.22
CA ILE A 34 4.33 -11.64 5.54
C ILE A 34 5.20 -11.53 4.27
N GLY A 35 4.68 -10.90 3.21
CA GLY A 35 5.47 -10.57 2.01
C GLY A 35 5.57 -11.68 0.97
N THR A 36 4.71 -12.69 1.04
CA THR A 36 4.62 -13.69 -0.04
C THR A 36 3.88 -13.07 -1.24
N PRO A 37 4.54 -12.91 -2.40
CA PRO A 37 3.91 -12.30 -3.57
C PRO A 37 2.81 -13.20 -4.13
N GLY A 38 1.82 -12.59 -4.78
CA GLY A 38 0.78 -13.32 -5.52
C GLY A 38 -0.62 -12.75 -5.33
N LEU A 39 -1.64 -13.57 -5.61
CA LEU A 39 -3.04 -13.13 -5.58
C LEU A 39 -3.51 -12.66 -4.19
N GLY A 40 -2.90 -13.17 -3.12
CA GLY A 40 -3.22 -12.76 -1.74
C GLY A 40 -2.90 -11.30 -1.46
N GLU A 41 -1.84 -10.76 -2.07
CA GLU A 41 -1.44 -9.36 -1.97
C GLU A 41 -2.50 -8.45 -2.60
N GLY A 42 -3.01 -8.83 -3.78
CA GLY A 42 -4.10 -8.11 -4.45
C GLY A 42 -5.41 -8.11 -3.63
N VAL A 43 -5.73 -9.22 -2.96
CA VAL A 43 -6.87 -9.27 -2.03
C VAL A 43 -6.64 -8.32 -0.85
N LEU A 44 -5.45 -8.34 -0.25
CA LEU A 44 -5.10 -7.47 0.87
C LEU A 44 -5.19 -5.99 0.49
N ALA A 45 -4.59 -5.60 -0.65
CA ALA A 45 -4.64 -4.25 -1.17
C ALA A 45 -6.08 -3.79 -1.42
N ALA A 46 -6.92 -4.63 -2.02
CA ALA A 46 -8.31 -4.31 -2.28
C ALA A 46 -9.14 -4.14 -0.99
N VAL A 47 -8.87 -4.95 0.05
CA VAL A 47 -9.53 -4.80 1.36
C VAL A 47 -9.11 -3.49 2.01
N GLN A 48 -7.82 -3.16 2.01
CA GLN A 48 -7.33 -1.91 2.61
C GLN A 48 -7.84 -0.67 1.89
N ARG A 49 -7.97 -0.72 0.57
CA ARG A 49 -8.50 0.38 -0.26
C ARG A 49 -10.02 0.42 -0.38
N SER A 50 -10.73 -0.51 0.27
CA SER A 50 -12.19 -0.68 0.13
C SER A 50 -12.66 -0.87 -1.33
N GLU A 51 -11.81 -1.46 -2.18
CA GLU A 51 -12.07 -1.73 -3.60
C GLU A 51 -12.71 -3.12 -3.79
N VAL A 52 -14.00 -3.24 -3.47
CA VAL A 52 -14.72 -4.52 -3.52
C VAL A 52 -14.61 -5.22 -4.88
N GLY A 53 -14.58 -4.45 -5.98
CA GLY A 53 -14.44 -4.99 -7.34
C GLY A 53 -13.11 -5.70 -7.57
N ASN A 54 -11.99 -5.05 -7.22
CA ASN A 54 -10.66 -5.63 -7.35
C ASN A 54 -10.50 -6.84 -6.40
N GLY A 55 -11.01 -6.72 -5.17
CA GLY A 55 -10.99 -7.83 -4.20
C GLY A 55 -11.75 -9.05 -4.69
N PHE A 56 -12.89 -8.85 -5.36
CA PHE A 56 -13.66 -9.91 -5.99
C PHE A 56 -12.91 -10.58 -7.15
N VAL A 57 -12.22 -9.82 -7.99
CA VAL A 57 -11.40 -10.36 -9.10
C VAL A 57 -10.26 -11.23 -8.57
N TYR A 58 -9.48 -10.74 -7.60
CA TYR A 58 -8.41 -11.53 -7.00
C TYR A 58 -8.95 -12.77 -6.26
N GLY A 59 -10.06 -12.63 -5.54
CA GLY A 59 -10.74 -13.74 -4.87
C GLY A 59 -11.22 -14.83 -5.84
N ILE A 60 -11.85 -14.45 -6.96
CA ILE A 60 -12.19 -15.40 -8.03
C ILE A 60 -10.94 -16.06 -8.58
N GLY A 61 -9.84 -15.33 -8.77
CA GLY A 61 -8.57 -15.89 -9.21
C GLY A 61 -8.09 -17.03 -8.30
N ILE A 62 -8.14 -16.83 -6.98
CA ILE A 62 -7.79 -17.86 -5.99
C ILE A 62 -8.75 -19.06 -6.07
N VAL A 63 -10.06 -18.83 -6.21
CA VAL A 63 -11.07 -19.89 -6.34
C VAL A 63 -10.87 -20.70 -7.62
N VAL A 64 -10.60 -20.05 -8.75
CA VAL A 64 -10.33 -20.73 -10.03
C VAL A 64 -9.07 -21.59 -9.92
N LEU A 65 -8.01 -21.06 -9.32
CA LEU A 65 -6.80 -21.84 -9.05
C LEU A 65 -7.11 -23.05 -8.17
N ALA A 66 -7.91 -22.88 -7.12
CA ALA A 66 -8.35 -23.97 -6.26
C ALA A 66 -9.10 -25.07 -7.04
N ILE A 67 -10.04 -24.68 -7.90
CA ILE A 67 -10.80 -25.62 -8.74
C ILE A 67 -9.89 -26.34 -9.73
N ILE A 68 -8.92 -25.66 -10.34
CA ILE A 68 -7.97 -26.27 -11.26
C ILE A 68 -7.13 -27.33 -10.52
N VAL A 69 -6.56 -26.97 -9.38
CA VAL A 69 -5.74 -27.89 -8.57
C VAL A 69 -6.59 -29.08 -8.10
N ASP A 70 -7.79 -28.84 -7.56
CA ASP A 70 -8.73 -29.89 -7.16
C ASP A 70 -9.07 -30.83 -8.33
N ARG A 71 -9.34 -30.30 -9.53
CA ARG A 71 -9.60 -31.12 -10.71
C ARG A 71 -8.42 -31.98 -11.13
N PHE A 72 -7.19 -31.44 -11.08
CA PHE A 72 -5.99 -32.22 -11.36
C PHE A 72 -5.78 -33.33 -10.33
N THR A 73 -5.97 -33.02 -9.05
CA THR A 73 -5.87 -33.98 -7.94
C THR A 73 -6.91 -35.09 -8.09
N GLN A 74 -8.16 -34.75 -8.44
CA GLN A 74 -9.21 -35.74 -8.70
C GLN A 74 -8.94 -36.59 -9.95
N ALA A 75 -8.39 -35.99 -11.01
CA ALA A 75 -8.00 -36.73 -12.22
C ALA A 75 -6.92 -37.79 -11.94
N MET A 76 -6.02 -37.54 -10.99
CA MET A 76 -5.06 -38.54 -10.51
C MET A 76 -5.72 -39.63 -9.65
N ASN A 77 -6.83 -39.30 -8.97
CA ASN A 77 -7.59 -40.26 -8.17
C ASN A 77 -8.40 -41.22 -9.06
N HIS A 78 -9.11 -40.68 -10.06
CA HIS A 78 -9.87 -41.50 -11.01
C HIS A 78 -8.97 -42.10 -12.10
N SER A 79 -8.47 -43.31 -11.88
CA SER A 79 -7.95 -44.13 -12.97
C SER A 79 -9.11 -44.67 -13.82
N ARG A 80 -9.71 -43.84 -14.68
CA ARG A 80 -10.45 -44.36 -15.83
C ARG A 80 -9.43 -44.80 -16.87
N GLN A 81 -9.13 -46.10 -16.89
CA GLN A 81 -8.41 -46.71 -18.00
C GLN A 81 -9.33 -46.76 -19.23
N GLU A 82 -9.48 -45.64 -19.93
CA GLU A 82 -9.53 -45.73 -21.39
C GLU A 82 -8.12 -45.47 -21.89
N LYS A 83 -7.47 -46.51 -22.40
CA LYS A 83 -6.14 -46.40 -23.01
C LYS A 83 -6.27 -45.49 -24.22
N LEU A 84 -5.93 -44.21 -24.06
CA LEU A 84 -5.73 -43.29 -25.17
C LEU A 84 -4.86 -43.96 -26.25
N PRO A 85 -5.23 -43.90 -27.54
CA PRO A 85 -4.43 -44.47 -28.62
C PRO A 85 -2.99 -43.93 -28.57
N LYS A 86 -1.98 -44.78 -28.86
CA LYS A 86 -0.56 -44.41 -28.81
C LYS A 86 -0.25 -43.08 -29.52
N LYS A 87 -0.92 -42.80 -30.66
CA LYS A 87 -0.75 -41.56 -31.42
C LYS A 87 -1.22 -40.32 -30.65
N THR A 88 -2.36 -40.40 -29.96
CA THR A 88 -2.93 -39.29 -29.18
C THR A 88 -2.07 -38.94 -27.97
N LYS A 89 -1.47 -39.95 -27.30
CA LYS A 89 -0.50 -39.72 -26.22
C LYS A 89 0.74 -38.97 -26.71
N ILE A 90 1.32 -39.38 -27.83
CA ILE A 90 2.50 -38.74 -28.42
C ILE A 90 2.19 -37.27 -28.78
N ILE A 91 1.03 -37.01 -29.39
CA ILE A 91 0.60 -35.65 -29.75
C ILE A 91 0.42 -34.78 -28.50
N LEU A 92 -0.27 -35.27 -27.46
CA LEU A 92 -0.45 -34.51 -26.22
C LEU A 92 0.89 -34.21 -25.52
N THR A 93 1.80 -35.18 -25.46
CA THR A 93 3.12 -34.98 -24.85
C THR A 93 3.93 -33.93 -25.62
N ILE A 94 3.88 -33.95 -26.95
CA ILE A 94 4.53 -32.95 -27.81
C ILE A 94 3.92 -31.56 -27.58
N ILE A 95 2.58 -31.46 -27.48
CA ILE A 95 1.90 -30.18 -27.22
C ILE A 95 2.29 -29.63 -25.84
N ILE A 96 2.30 -30.46 -24.79
CA ILE A 96 2.71 -30.03 -23.44
C ILE A 96 4.17 -29.57 -23.43
N LEU A 97 5.06 -30.30 -24.11
CA LEU A 97 6.47 -29.89 -24.23
C LEU A 97 6.60 -28.56 -24.99
N LEU A 98 5.86 -28.40 -26.08
CA LEU A 98 5.86 -27.17 -26.87
C LEU A 98 5.34 -25.98 -26.07
N VAL A 99 4.27 -26.17 -25.28
CA VAL A 99 3.73 -25.12 -24.41
C VAL A 99 4.71 -24.77 -23.28
N ALA A 100 5.39 -25.75 -22.69
CA ALA A 100 6.40 -25.52 -21.66
C ALA A 100 7.63 -24.78 -22.23
N ILE A 101 8.09 -25.16 -23.43
CA ILE A 101 9.19 -24.50 -24.13
C ILE A 101 8.79 -23.08 -24.54
N LEU A 102 7.59 -22.90 -25.10
CA LEU A 102 7.09 -21.59 -25.50
C LEU A 102 6.91 -20.68 -24.28
N GLY A 103 6.42 -21.20 -23.16
CA GLY A 103 6.34 -20.47 -21.90
C GLY A 103 7.70 -20.06 -21.36
N SER A 104 8.73 -20.91 -21.52
CA SER A 104 10.10 -20.59 -21.10
C SER A 104 10.75 -19.52 -21.99
N ILE A 105 10.52 -19.59 -23.31
CA ILE A 105 11.02 -18.62 -24.29
C ILE A 105 10.32 -17.26 -24.13
N LEU A 106 9.00 -17.27 -23.96
CA LEU A 106 8.23 -16.05 -23.67
C LEU A 106 8.67 -15.45 -22.33
N GLY A 107 8.90 -16.28 -21.31
CA GLY A 107 9.45 -15.83 -20.02
C GLY A 107 10.75 -15.06 -20.16
N HIS A 108 11.68 -15.54 -21.01
CA HIS A 108 12.96 -14.84 -21.25
C HIS A 108 12.84 -13.62 -22.18
N MET A 109 11.83 -13.56 -23.05
CA MET A 109 11.63 -12.41 -23.96
C MET A 109 10.96 -11.20 -23.28
N PHE A 110 10.29 -11.39 -22.14
CA PHE A 110 9.65 -10.32 -21.36
C PHE A 110 10.41 -9.92 -20.10
N SER A 111 11.53 -10.58 -19.79
CA SER A 111 12.46 -10.14 -18.74
C SER A 111 13.30 -8.98 -19.29
N ASP A 112 12.79 -7.77 -19.14
CA ASP A 112 13.53 -6.53 -19.35
C ASP A 112 14.48 -6.32 -18.15
N ASP A 113 15.40 -7.26 -17.94
CA ASP A 113 16.44 -7.14 -16.92
C ASP A 113 17.45 -6.09 -17.41
N LYS A 114 17.21 -4.82 -17.03
CA LYS A 114 18.30 -3.84 -16.99
C LYS A 114 19.42 -4.45 -16.13
N GLU A 115 20.60 -4.63 -16.69
CA GLU A 115 21.78 -5.13 -15.98
C GLU A 115 22.08 -4.22 -14.77
N ALA A 116 21.61 -4.62 -13.60
CA ALA A 116 21.89 -3.96 -12.34
C ALA A 116 23.33 -4.28 -11.93
N ASN A 117 24.18 -3.25 -11.90
CA ASN A 117 25.62 -3.42 -11.67
C ASN A 117 26.04 -3.15 -10.21
N LYS A 118 25.11 -2.70 -9.35
CA LYS A 118 25.40 -2.28 -7.96
C LYS A 118 24.80 -3.17 -6.86
N GLY A 119 24.22 -4.32 -7.21
CA GLY A 119 23.58 -5.22 -6.24
C GLY A 119 22.09 -4.95 -6.02
N THR A 120 21.51 -5.57 -4.99
CA THR A 120 20.07 -5.52 -4.69
C THR A 120 19.80 -4.75 -3.40
N ILE A 121 18.90 -3.77 -3.45
CA ILE A 121 18.34 -3.10 -2.27
C ILE A 121 16.93 -3.61 -2.02
N LYS A 122 16.64 -4.02 -0.78
CA LYS A 122 15.33 -4.52 -0.35
C LYS A 122 14.58 -3.45 0.42
N LEU A 123 13.44 -3.02 -0.09
CA LEU A 123 12.57 -2.06 0.58
C LEU A 123 11.31 -2.75 1.07
N ALA A 124 10.85 -2.41 2.27
CA ALA A 124 9.56 -2.87 2.78
C ALA A 124 8.59 -1.69 3.00
N TYR A 125 7.31 -1.96 2.79
CA TYR A 125 6.24 -0.98 2.94
C TYR A 125 4.93 -1.65 3.34
N ALA A 126 4.04 -0.91 3.99
CA ALA A 126 2.65 -1.32 4.20
C ALA A 126 1.77 -0.83 3.04
N GLN A 127 0.64 -1.51 2.78
CA GLN A 127 -0.32 -1.21 1.69
C GLN A 127 -1.15 0.07 1.93
N GLN A 128 -0.51 1.11 2.48
CA GLN A 128 -1.03 2.47 2.61
C GLN A 128 -0.50 3.32 1.45
N ASP A 129 -1.34 4.18 0.88
CA ASP A 129 -1.02 4.90 -0.36
C ASP A 129 0.22 5.79 -0.24
N ASP A 130 0.46 6.40 0.92
CA ASP A 130 1.67 7.20 1.18
C ASP A 130 2.94 6.34 1.15
N GLN A 131 2.90 5.15 1.74
CA GLN A 131 4.03 4.23 1.75
C GLN A 131 4.28 3.65 0.36
N ILE A 132 3.22 3.30 -0.38
CA ILE A 132 3.31 2.85 -1.76
C ILE A 132 4.00 3.92 -2.62
N VAL A 133 3.53 5.17 -2.56
CA VAL A 133 4.11 6.24 -3.38
C VAL A 133 5.55 6.54 -2.98
N SER A 134 5.85 6.70 -1.68
CA SER A 134 7.22 7.00 -1.22
C SER A 134 8.21 5.89 -1.58
N THR A 135 7.80 4.62 -1.43
CA THR A 135 8.64 3.46 -1.75
C THR A 135 8.89 3.37 -3.25
N ASN A 136 7.87 3.59 -4.09
CA ASN A 136 8.03 3.60 -5.55
C ASN A 136 8.97 4.72 -6.01
N VAL A 137 8.87 5.93 -5.44
CA VAL A 137 9.78 7.05 -5.76
C VAL A 137 11.23 6.65 -5.47
N ILE A 138 11.50 6.14 -4.27
CA ILE A 138 12.85 5.75 -3.89
C ILE A 138 13.36 4.54 -4.67
N ALA A 139 12.52 3.55 -4.94
CA ALA A 139 12.87 2.40 -5.75
C ALA A 139 13.36 2.84 -7.14
N GLN A 140 12.58 3.68 -7.84
CA GLN A 140 12.97 4.16 -9.17
C GLN A 140 14.24 5.02 -9.14
N VAL A 141 14.44 5.85 -8.11
CA VAL A 141 15.68 6.64 -7.96
C VAL A 141 16.89 5.72 -7.76
N LEU A 142 16.78 4.68 -6.94
CA LEU A 142 17.85 3.69 -6.75
C LEU A 142 18.12 2.88 -8.03
N GLU A 143 17.07 2.50 -8.77
CA GLU A 143 17.20 1.83 -10.06
C GLU A 143 17.92 2.70 -11.10
N GLU A 144 17.64 4.00 -11.15
CA GLU A 144 18.39 4.94 -11.99
C GLU A 144 19.88 5.02 -11.62
N GLN A 145 20.21 4.78 -10.35
CA GLN A 145 21.61 4.68 -9.90
C GLN A 145 22.25 3.31 -10.17
N GLY A 146 21.51 2.36 -10.75
CA GLY A 146 22.03 1.05 -11.18
C GLY A 146 21.87 -0.09 -10.17
N TYR A 147 21.03 0.11 -9.14
CA TYR A 147 20.61 -0.96 -8.23
C TYR A 147 19.47 -1.77 -8.82
N LYS A 148 19.38 -3.05 -8.42
CA LYS A 148 18.12 -3.79 -8.47
C LYS A 148 17.36 -3.47 -7.19
N VAL A 149 16.07 -3.15 -7.27
CA VAL A 149 15.26 -2.89 -6.08
C VAL A 149 14.18 -3.94 -5.95
N ASP A 150 14.17 -4.64 -4.81
CA ASP A 150 13.13 -5.58 -4.45
C ASP A 150 12.21 -4.91 -3.41
N THR A 151 10.97 -4.60 -3.79
CA THR A 151 9.98 -4.04 -2.86
C THR A 151 9.05 -5.12 -2.34
N THR A 152 8.85 -5.19 -1.03
CA THR A 152 7.97 -6.18 -0.39
C THR A 152 6.90 -5.49 0.46
N SER A 153 5.65 -5.79 0.16
CA SER A 153 4.51 -5.40 0.98
C SER A 153 4.43 -6.25 2.25
N LEU A 154 4.43 -5.62 3.43
CA LEU A 154 4.35 -6.27 4.74
C LEU A 154 3.34 -5.54 5.64
N ASP A 155 2.81 -6.23 6.65
CA ASP A 155 2.11 -5.54 7.74
C ASP A 155 3.05 -4.61 8.50
N ILE A 156 2.51 -3.54 9.10
CA ILE A 156 3.30 -2.52 9.80
C ILE A 156 4.24 -3.13 10.86
N PRO A 157 3.79 -3.97 11.82
CA PRO A 157 4.69 -4.53 12.82
C PRO A 157 5.77 -5.42 12.22
N VAL A 158 5.44 -6.15 11.14
CA VAL A 158 6.37 -7.05 10.43
C VAL A 158 7.42 -6.23 9.66
N THR A 159 7.03 -5.09 9.09
CA THR A 159 7.94 -4.15 8.42
C THR A 159 9.01 -3.64 9.38
N TRP A 160 8.60 -3.18 10.56
CA TRP A 160 9.52 -2.72 11.61
C TRP A 160 10.47 -3.82 12.09
N GLU A 161 9.95 -5.04 12.27
CA GLU A 161 10.74 -6.19 12.67
C GLU A 161 11.77 -6.58 11.59
N ALA A 162 11.35 -6.64 10.32
CA ALA A 162 12.20 -7.01 9.19
C ALA A 162 13.38 -6.04 9.02
N VAL A 163 13.15 -4.73 9.13
CA VAL A 163 14.24 -3.73 9.08
C VAL A 163 15.20 -3.89 10.26
N SER A 164 14.67 -4.12 11.48
CA SER A 164 15.49 -4.29 12.69
C SER A 164 16.39 -5.53 12.64
N LYS A 165 15.95 -6.59 11.96
CA LYS A 165 16.71 -7.83 11.77
C LYS A 165 17.63 -7.78 10.55
N GLY A 166 17.56 -6.72 9.75
CA GLY A 166 18.28 -6.60 8.48
C GLY A 166 17.79 -7.56 7.39
N GLU A 167 16.55 -8.05 7.49
CA GLU A 167 15.93 -8.87 6.45
C GLU A 167 15.57 -8.03 5.20
N VAL A 168 15.31 -6.74 5.44
CA VAL A 168 15.18 -5.69 4.43
C VAL A 168 16.10 -4.52 4.77
N ASP A 169 16.49 -3.73 3.77
CA ASP A 169 17.46 -2.65 3.93
C ASP A 169 16.83 -1.37 4.49
N ALA A 170 15.63 -1.00 4.04
CA ALA A 170 14.97 0.23 4.49
C ALA A 170 13.44 0.23 4.32
N MET A 171 12.80 1.20 4.98
CA MET A 171 11.40 1.59 4.77
C MET A 171 11.25 3.12 4.82
N THR A 172 10.26 3.66 4.11
CA THR A 172 9.93 5.10 4.05
C THR A 172 8.59 5.43 4.72
N GLY A 173 8.03 4.51 5.51
CA GLY A 173 6.69 4.62 6.09
C GLY A 173 6.64 4.85 7.60
N ALA A 174 7.69 5.39 8.23
CA ALA A 174 7.74 5.48 9.69
C ALA A 174 7.07 6.77 10.24
N TRP A 175 5.77 6.69 10.54
CA TRP A 175 5.00 7.76 11.16
C TRP A 175 5.35 7.92 12.65
N LEU A 176 5.97 9.03 13.02
CA LEU A 176 6.47 9.27 14.37
C LEU A 176 6.07 10.66 14.90
N PRO A 177 5.86 10.80 16.23
CA PRO A 177 6.14 9.81 17.28
C PRO A 177 4.92 9.01 17.80
N ILE A 178 3.73 9.24 17.26
CA ILE A 178 2.45 8.74 17.77
C ILE A 178 2.09 7.43 17.06
N THR A 179 1.87 7.47 15.74
CA THR A 179 1.27 6.37 14.97
C THR A 179 2.08 5.08 15.06
N HIS A 180 3.39 5.13 14.82
CA HIS A 180 4.29 3.97 14.98
C HIS A 180 5.16 4.06 16.24
N GLY A 181 4.73 4.83 17.25
CA GLY A 181 5.50 5.07 18.46
C GLY A 181 5.77 3.80 19.27
N ALA A 182 4.85 2.82 19.24
CA ALA A 182 5.02 1.55 19.94
C ALA A 182 6.03 0.64 19.24
N GLU A 183 5.95 0.55 17.91
CA GLU A 183 6.86 -0.21 17.05
C GLU A 183 8.27 0.35 17.15
N TYR A 184 8.43 1.66 16.99
CA TYR A 184 9.73 2.34 17.10
C TYR A 184 10.38 2.09 18.45
N LYS A 185 9.65 2.19 19.56
CA LYS A 185 10.20 1.95 20.90
C LYS A 185 10.78 0.55 21.08
N LYS A 186 10.21 -0.46 20.41
CA LYS A 186 10.67 -1.85 20.51
C LYS A 186 12.02 -2.06 19.81
N VAL A 187 12.25 -1.40 18.66
CA VAL A 187 13.40 -1.70 17.79
C VAL A 187 14.39 -0.55 17.62
N LYS A 188 14.16 0.63 18.20
CA LYS A 188 14.98 1.86 17.99
C LYS A 188 16.49 1.71 18.16
N ASN A 189 16.96 0.72 18.90
CA ASN A 189 18.39 0.48 19.12
C ASN A 189 19.02 -0.35 17.98
N ASP A 190 18.20 -1.09 17.23
CA ASP A 190 18.59 -2.06 16.21
C ASP A 190 18.34 -1.53 14.79
N ILE A 191 18.03 -0.24 14.66
CA ILE A 191 17.79 0.45 13.39
C ILE A 191 18.55 1.78 13.32
N ASP A 192 18.71 2.30 12.11
CA ASP A 192 19.11 3.68 11.86
C ASP A 192 17.87 4.49 11.45
N ASN A 193 17.50 5.48 12.27
CA ASN A 193 16.49 6.46 11.90
C ASN A 193 17.17 7.62 11.18
N LEU A 194 17.00 7.68 9.86
CA LEU A 194 17.60 8.71 8.99
C LEU A 194 16.87 10.05 9.09
N GLY A 195 15.84 10.12 9.93
CA GLY A 195 15.07 11.32 10.17
C GLY A 195 13.90 11.50 9.19
N PRO A 196 13.22 12.65 9.29
CA PRO A 196 12.01 12.91 8.54
C PRO A 196 12.35 13.29 7.09
N HIS A 197 11.78 12.55 6.13
CA HIS A 197 11.70 13.03 4.75
C HIS A 197 10.48 13.95 4.56
N ILE A 198 9.55 13.95 5.53
CA ILE A 198 8.39 14.84 5.70
C ILE A 198 8.34 15.25 7.16
N ASP A 199 8.58 16.52 7.47
CA ASP A 199 8.73 16.96 8.85
C ASP A 199 7.51 17.72 9.37
N LYS A 200 6.77 17.12 10.30
CA LYS A 200 5.62 17.72 11.01
C LYS A 200 4.56 18.31 10.09
N GLU A 201 4.40 17.71 8.93
CA GLU A 201 3.34 18.11 8.03
C GLU A 201 2.14 17.17 8.11
N ALA A 202 2.30 15.90 8.51
CA ALA A 202 1.22 14.93 8.52
C ALA A 202 0.29 15.14 9.71
N LYS A 203 -0.92 15.65 9.47
CA LYS A 203 -1.87 16.10 10.49
C LYS A 203 -3.31 15.86 10.08
N LEU A 204 -4.15 15.67 11.09
CA LEU A 204 -5.59 15.74 10.97
C LEU A 204 -6.04 17.19 11.19
N GLY A 205 -7.18 17.58 10.61
CA GLY A 205 -7.72 18.91 10.83
C GLY A 205 -9.05 19.16 10.15
N LEU A 206 -9.67 20.28 10.49
CA LEU A 206 -10.83 20.77 9.75
C LEU A 206 -10.35 21.53 8.53
N VAL A 207 -10.95 21.24 7.38
CA VAL A 207 -10.57 21.78 6.08
C VAL A 207 -11.74 22.51 5.46
N VAL A 208 -11.45 23.65 4.86
CA VAL A 208 -12.42 24.48 4.14
C VAL A 208 -11.87 24.87 2.78
N PRO A 209 -12.74 25.13 1.77
CA PRO A 209 -12.32 25.80 0.55
C PRO A 209 -11.70 27.17 0.83
N LYS A 210 -10.67 27.55 0.07
CA LYS A 210 -9.98 28.85 0.26
C LYS A 210 -10.87 30.07 0.03
N TYR A 211 -12.00 29.92 -0.67
CA TYR A 211 -12.97 30.99 -0.87
C TYR A 211 -13.76 31.35 0.39
N MET A 212 -13.71 30.52 1.45
CA MET A 212 -14.35 30.83 2.73
C MET A 212 -13.43 31.75 3.56
N ASP A 213 -14.00 32.76 4.23
CA ASP A 213 -13.21 33.78 4.95
C ASP A 213 -12.56 33.28 6.25
N VAL A 214 -13.04 32.17 6.82
CA VAL A 214 -12.56 31.59 8.09
C VAL A 214 -11.14 31.01 7.96
N ASN A 215 -10.28 31.23 8.95
CA ASN A 215 -8.90 30.73 8.96
C ASN A 215 -8.56 29.92 10.22
N SER A 216 -9.31 30.09 11.30
CA SER A 216 -9.18 29.35 12.56
C SER A 216 -10.49 28.63 12.90
N ILE A 217 -10.39 27.54 13.67
CA ILE A 217 -11.56 26.89 14.29
C ILE A 217 -12.31 27.87 15.20
N GLU A 218 -11.62 28.85 15.78
CA GLU A 218 -12.23 29.91 16.61
C GLU A 218 -13.09 30.89 15.80
N ASP A 219 -12.86 30.98 14.48
CA ASP A 219 -13.63 31.88 13.58
C ASP A 219 -15.00 31.28 13.19
N LEU A 220 -15.21 29.98 13.44
CA LEU A 220 -16.44 29.28 13.07
C LEU A 220 -17.63 29.77 13.90
N ASN A 221 -18.73 30.09 13.22
CA ASN A 221 -19.97 30.56 13.82
C ASN A 221 -21.22 29.81 13.31
N ASN A 222 -21.61 30.00 12.05
CA ASN A 222 -22.82 29.49 11.41
C ASN A 222 -22.56 28.89 10.02
N GLN A 223 -21.32 28.87 9.55
CA GLN A 223 -20.95 28.28 8.26
C GLN A 223 -21.41 26.83 8.17
N ALA A 224 -21.67 26.37 6.94
CA ALA A 224 -22.11 25.00 6.66
C ALA A 224 -23.31 24.53 7.53
N ASN A 225 -24.17 25.45 7.96
CA ASN A 225 -25.29 25.19 8.87
C ASN A 225 -24.87 24.51 10.19
N LYS A 226 -23.69 24.86 10.70
CA LYS A 226 -23.09 24.25 11.90
C LYS A 226 -22.84 22.74 11.76
N LYS A 227 -22.57 22.28 10.54
CA LYS A 227 -22.26 20.88 10.25
C LYS A 227 -20.82 20.74 9.78
N ILE A 228 -20.16 19.70 10.29
CA ILE A 228 -18.87 19.23 9.80
C ILE A 228 -19.13 17.93 9.04
N THR A 229 -18.81 17.88 7.75
CA THR A 229 -18.92 16.66 6.95
C THR A 229 -17.75 15.73 7.29
N GLY A 230 -18.07 14.64 7.98
CA GLY A 230 -17.14 13.60 8.41
C GLY A 230 -17.10 12.40 7.47
N ILE A 231 -16.28 11.43 7.84
CA ILE A 231 -16.08 10.16 7.09
C ILE A 231 -16.75 8.99 7.81
N GLU A 232 -16.28 7.77 7.57
CA GLU A 232 -16.80 6.55 8.20
C GLU A 232 -16.70 6.61 9.74
N PRO A 233 -17.79 6.29 10.48
CA PRO A 233 -17.71 6.13 11.94
C PRO A 233 -16.63 5.12 12.35
N GLY A 234 -15.87 5.44 13.39
CA GLY A 234 -14.78 4.61 13.90
C GLY A 234 -13.39 4.95 13.35
N ALA A 235 -13.28 5.86 12.38
CA ALA A 235 -11.99 6.43 12.00
C ALA A 235 -11.46 7.39 13.08
N GLU A 236 -10.15 7.41 13.31
CA GLU A 236 -9.52 8.24 14.36
C GLU A 236 -9.84 9.74 14.22
N ILE A 237 -9.91 10.25 12.99
CA ILE A 237 -10.28 11.65 12.73
C ILE A 237 -11.71 11.99 13.18
N VAL A 238 -12.61 11.00 13.21
CA VAL A 238 -13.97 11.19 13.73
C VAL A 238 -13.92 11.46 15.23
N ASP A 239 -13.13 10.67 15.97
CA ASP A 239 -12.95 10.88 17.41
C ASP A 239 -12.25 12.21 17.71
N ALA A 240 -11.20 12.55 16.95
CA ALA A 240 -10.51 13.85 17.07
C ALA A 240 -11.45 15.04 16.79
N THR A 241 -12.37 14.90 15.83
CA THR A 241 -13.38 15.92 15.52
C THR A 241 -14.39 16.06 16.66
N ASN A 242 -14.85 14.93 17.24
CA ASN A 242 -15.74 14.95 18.39
C ASN A 242 -15.09 15.61 19.62
N GLU A 243 -13.80 15.38 19.86
CA GLU A 243 -13.07 16.07 20.92
C GLU A 243 -12.92 17.57 20.62
N THR A 244 -12.69 17.94 19.36
CA THR A 244 -12.64 19.34 18.92
C THR A 244 -13.98 20.06 19.13
N LEU A 245 -15.11 19.43 18.81
CA LEU A 245 -16.45 19.97 19.09
C LEU A 245 -16.68 20.23 20.59
N LYS A 246 -16.10 19.41 21.48
CA LYS A 246 -16.16 19.62 22.94
C LYS A 246 -15.18 20.69 23.43
N ALA A 247 -14.00 20.77 22.82
CA ALA A 247 -12.92 21.65 23.25
C ALA A 247 -13.19 23.14 22.94
N TYR A 248 -13.97 23.44 21.91
CA TYR A 248 -14.24 24.80 21.44
C TYR A 248 -15.65 25.29 21.80
N PRO A 249 -15.79 26.30 22.70
CA PRO A 249 -17.10 26.80 23.11
C PRO A 249 -17.95 27.38 21.97
N ASN A 250 -17.32 27.97 20.94
CA ASN A 250 -18.01 28.51 19.76
C ASN A 250 -18.65 27.41 18.90
N LEU A 251 -18.20 26.16 19.05
CA LEU A 251 -18.77 25.00 18.38
C LEU A 251 -19.96 24.39 19.13
N LYS A 252 -20.47 25.04 20.18
CA LYS A 252 -21.67 24.56 20.88
C LYS A 252 -22.87 24.49 19.93
N GLY A 253 -23.45 23.30 19.80
CA GLY A 253 -24.57 23.02 18.91
C GLY A 253 -24.17 22.79 17.45
N TRP A 254 -22.88 22.65 17.17
CA TRP A 254 -22.40 22.05 15.93
C TRP A 254 -22.52 20.52 15.99
N GLU A 255 -22.67 19.91 14.82
CA GLU A 255 -22.72 18.46 14.68
C GLU A 255 -21.76 17.97 13.60
N GLN A 256 -21.16 16.81 13.83
CA GLN A 256 -20.46 16.08 12.78
C GLN A 256 -21.43 15.13 12.08
N ILE A 257 -21.49 15.22 10.75
CA ILE A 257 -22.28 14.32 9.91
C ILE A 257 -21.37 13.27 9.31
N ASN A 258 -21.39 12.06 9.88
CA ASN A 258 -20.57 10.96 9.43
C ASN A 258 -21.26 10.17 8.31
N SER A 259 -20.49 9.79 7.29
CA SER A 259 -20.98 9.04 6.14
C SER A 259 -19.89 8.09 5.64
N SER A 260 -19.25 8.42 4.52
CA SER A 260 -18.08 7.75 3.97
C SER A 260 -17.14 8.77 3.36
N THR A 261 -15.87 8.42 3.21
CA THR A 261 -14.86 9.24 2.51
C THR A 261 -15.32 9.59 1.09
N GLY A 262 -15.91 8.63 0.37
CA GLY A 262 -16.48 8.86 -0.95
C GLY A 262 -17.65 9.85 -0.97
N ALA A 263 -18.56 9.76 0.03
CA ALA A 263 -19.67 10.69 0.16
C ALA A 263 -19.18 12.11 0.50
N MET A 264 -18.25 12.23 1.46
CA MET A 264 -17.61 13.49 1.84
C MET A 264 -16.93 14.17 0.63
N ASN A 265 -16.21 13.41 -0.21
CA ASN A 265 -15.63 13.92 -1.45
C ASN A 265 -16.68 14.41 -2.46
N ALA A 266 -17.81 13.70 -2.59
CA ALA A 266 -18.89 14.11 -3.48
C ALA A 266 -19.55 15.42 -2.98
N GLU A 267 -19.73 15.57 -1.67
CA GLU A 267 -20.23 16.80 -1.06
C GLU A 267 -19.27 17.97 -1.26
N LEU A 268 -17.97 17.75 -1.01
CA LEU A 268 -16.92 18.74 -1.26
C LEU A 268 -16.95 19.21 -2.71
N LYS A 269 -16.98 18.28 -3.66
CA LYS A 269 -17.06 18.61 -5.09
C LYS A 269 -18.30 19.44 -5.42
N ARG A 270 -19.46 19.08 -4.86
CA ARG A 270 -20.72 19.82 -5.04
C ARG A 270 -20.62 21.23 -4.47
N ALA A 271 -20.14 21.37 -3.25
CA ALA A 271 -20.01 22.64 -2.56
C ALA A 271 -19.05 23.59 -3.31
N ILE A 272 -17.88 23.10 -3.72
CA ILE A 272 -16.91 23.89 -4.51
C ILE A 272 -17.51 24.35 -5.83
N LYS A 273 -18.23 23.47 -6.54
CA LYS A 273 -18.89 23.81 -7.81
C LYS A 273 -19.91 24.93 -7.64
N ASN A 274 -20.64 24.92 -6.53
CA ASN A 274 -21.69 25.90 -6.23
C ASN A 274 -21.18 27.13 -5.45
N LYS A 275 -19.94 27.11 -4.96
CA LYS A 275 -19.41 28.03 -3.94
C LYS A 275 -20.23 28.06 -2.65
N ASP A 276 -20.72 26.90 -2.22
CA ASP A 276 -21.40 26.74 -0.94
C ASP A 276 -20.36 26.59 0.20
N ASP A 277 -20.70 27.05 1.40
CA ASP A 277 -19.89 26.77 2.59
C ASP A 277 -19.87 25.27 2.88
N ILE A 278 -18.67 24.71 3.07
CA ILE A 278 -18.47 23.35 3.54
C ILE A 278 -17.25 23.27 4.46
N ILE A 279 -17.39 22.52 5.54
CA ILE A 279 -16.30 22.19 6.45
C ILE A 279 -16.22 20.67 6.48
N ILE A 280 -15.06 20.12 6.10
CA ILE A 280 -14.83 18.68 6.09
C ILE A 280 -13.80 18.31 7.14
N THR A 281 -13.84 17.07 7.61
CA THR A 281 -12.68 16.45 8.26
C THR A 281 -11.65 16.07 7.20
N GLY A 282 -10.42 16.56 7.32
CA GLY A 282 -9.35 16.28 6.37
C GLY A 282 -8.05 15.84 7.04
N TRP A 283 -7.28 15.07 6.30
CA TRP A 283 -5.96 14.58 6.67
C TRP A 283 -5.03 14.80 5.48
N ASN A 284 -3.74 14.87 5.75
CA ASN A 284 -2.73 14.81 4.71
C ASN A 284 -1.80 13.61 4.95
N ARG A 285 -1.29 13.00 3.89
CA ARG A 285 -1.30 13.45 2.49
C ARG A 285 -2.53 12.98 1.73
N TYR A 286 -3.24 13.90 1.08
CA TYR A 286 -4.49 13.56 0.39
C TYR A 286 -4.67 14.33 -0.93
N TRP A 287 -5.13 13.64 -1.98
CA TRP A 287 -5.19 14.20 -3.33
C TRP A 287 -6.15 15.40 -3.47
N ILE A 288 -7.11 15.58 -2.54
CA ILE A 288 -8.09 16.68 -2.61
C ILE A 288 -7.42 18.05 -2.58
N PHE A 289 -6.26 18.19 -1.93
CA PHE A 289 -5.52 19.46 -1.83
C PHE A 289 -4.84 19.87 -3.14
N GLN A 290 -4.62 18.91 -4.06
CA GLN A 290 -4.13 19.20 -5.41
C GLN A 290 -5.28 19.45 -6.38
N ARG A 291 -6.39 18.72 -6.22
CA ARG A 291 -7.56 18.86 -7.09
C ARG A 291 -8.34 20.16 -6.81
N TYR A 292 -8.37 20.61 -5.56
CA TYR A 292 -9.19 21.72 -5.10
C TYR A 292 -8.36 22.73 -4.30
N ASP A 293 -8.77 24.00 -4.37
CA ASP A 293 -8.13 25.05 -3.59
C ASP A 293 -8.69 25.07 -2.15
N LEU A 294 -8.02 24.34 -1.26
CA LEU A 294 -8.43 24.13 0.14
C LEU A 294 -7.41 24.73 1.11
N LYS A 295 -7.85 24.97 2.35
CA LYS A 295 -6.99 25.34 3.48
C LYS A 295 -7.44 24.61 4.75
N TYR A 296 -6.47 24.29 5.61
CA TYR A 296 -6.74 23.89 6.98
C TYR A 296 -7.19 25.11 7.80
N LEU A 297 -8.09 24.87 8.75
CA LEU A 297 -8.34 25.81 9.83
C LEU A 297 -7.27 25.62 10.92
N ASP A 298 -6.76 26.73 11.45
CA ASP A 298 -5.88 26.73 12.60
C ASP A 298 -6.60 26.13 13.82
N ASP A 299 -5.88 25.27 14.56
CA ASP A 299 -6.35 24.64 15.79
C ASP A 299 -5.49 25.08 16.99
N PRO A 300 -5.73 26.28 17.56
CA PRO A 300 -4.96 26.79 18.70
C PRO A 300 -4.93 25.87 19.93
N LYS A 301 -5.95 25.02 20.12
CA LYS A 301 -6.06 24.09 21.24
C LYS A 301 -5.43 22.73 20.96
N GLY A 302 -5.10 22.43 19.70
CA GLY A 302 -4.55 21.14 19.28
C GLY A 302 -5.47 19.95 19.55
N SER A 303 -6.79 20.16 19.51
CA SER A 303 -7.78 19.12 19.77
C SER A 303 -7.95 18.13 18.62
N MET A 304 -7.53 18.48 17.40
CA MET A 304 -7.48 17.60 16.23
C MET A 304 -6.27 16.66 16.24
N GLY A 305 -5.37 16.80 17.22
CA GLY A 305 -4.12 16.03 17.30
C GLY A 305 -2.90 16.87 16.95
N LYS A 306 -1.73 16.22 16.96
CA LYS A 306 -0.45 16.87 16.66
C LYS A 306 0.06 16.39 15.30
N ALA A 307 0.73 17.29 14.59
CA ALA A 307 1.40 16.91 13.37
C ALA A 307 2.53 15.90 13.66
N GLU A 308 2.61 14.89 12.82
CA GLU A 308 3.63 13.86 12.80
C GLU A 308 4.60 14.06 11.63
N SER A 309 5.74 13.43 11.77
CA SER A 309 6.73 13.32 10.71
C SER A 309 6.72 11.91 10.14
N ILE A 310 7.02 11.78 8.85
CA ILE A 310 7.25 10.48 8.22
C ILE A 310 8.75 10.36 8.00
N ASN A 311 9.31 9.33 8.61
CA ASN A 311 10.74 9.09 8.66
C ASN A 311 11.16 7.97 7.72
N THR A 312 12.41 8.05 7.27
CA THR A 312 13.09 6.95 6.60
C THR A 312 13.86 6.15 7.65
N ILE A 313 13.68 4.83 7.67
CA ILE A 313 14.37 3.92 8.59
C ILE A 313 15.19 2.94 7.76
N ALA A 314 16.45 2.77 8.11
CA ALA A 314 17.36 1.79 7.53
C ALA A 314 17.78 0.75 8.58
N ARG A 315 18.19 -0.44 8.11
CA ARG A 315 18.82 -1.44 8.97
C ARG A 315 20.21 -0.97 9.42
N LYS A 316 20.68 -1.48 10.55
CA LYS A 316 22.09 -1.32 10.96
C LYS A 316 23.02 -1.92 9.89
N GLY A 317 24.17 -1.28 9.68
CA GLY A 317 25.19 -1.74 8.74
C GLY A 317 24.98 -1.31 7.29
N LEU A 318 23.81 -0.75 6.93
CA LEU A 318 23.54 -0.35 5.55
C LEU A 318 24.50 0.74 5.07
N LYS A 319 24.93 1.62 5.97
CA LYS A 319 25.90 2.69 5.66
C LYS A 319 27.26 2.12 5.22
N GLU A 320 27.67 1.02 5.83
CA GLU A 320 28.93 0.34 5.55
C GLU A 320 28.81 -0.57 4.31
N ASP A 321 27.71 -1.31 4.20
CA ASP A 321 27.48 -2.26 3.12
C ASP A 321 27.18 -1.56 1.78
N GLU A 322 26.31 -0.55 1.81
CA GLU A 322 25.80 0.17 0.63
C GLU A 322 25.78 1.69 0.86
N PRO A 323 26.96 2.35 0.98
CA PRO A 323 27.06 3.76 1.36
C PRO A 323 26.33 4.72 0.41
N GLU A 324 26.26 4.39 -0.88
CA GLU A 324 25.54 5.20 -1.86
C GLU A 324 24.03 5.11 -1.67
N ALA A 325 23.46 3.91 -1.50
CA ALA A 325 22.05 3.72 -1.21
C ALA A 325 21.65 4.36 0.12
N TYR A 326 22.46 4.20 1.17
CA TYR A 326 22.24 4.84 2.48
C TYR A 326 22.17 6.36 2.35
N ARG A 327 23.10 6.98 1.59
CA ARG A 327 23.11 8.42 1.36
C ARG A 327 21.86 8.89 0.62
N ILE A 328 21.40 8.15 -0.40
CA ILE A 328 20.16 8.48 -1.13
C ILE A 328 18.96 8.45 -0.19
N LEU A 329 18.87 7.43 0.67
CA LEU A 329 17.81 7.28 1.66
C LEU A 329 17.83 8.38 2.74
N ASP A 330 19.02 8.82 3.15
CA ASP A 330 19.23 9.90 4.14
C ASP A 330 18.94 11.29 3.55
N ASN A 331 19.29 11.49 2.28
CA ASN A 331 19.02 12.73 1.57
C ASN A 331 17.57 12.83 1.07
N PHE A 332 16.81 11.74 1.07
CA PHE A 332 15.43 11.72 0.62
C PHE A 332 14.59 12.71 1.42
N LYS A 333 14.18 13.80 0.77
CA LYS A 333 13.35 14.86 1.36
C LYS A 333 12.48 15.47 0.29
N TRP A 334 11.18 15.59 0.59
CA TRP A 334 10.19 16.06 -0.36
C TRP A 334 8.95 16.60 0.34
N SER A 335 8.18 17.41 -0.36
CA SER A 335 7.04 18.13 0.21
C SER A 335 5.76 17.30 0.15
N VAL A 336 4.80 17.61 1.04
CA VAL A 336 3.44 17.02 0.97
C VAL A 336 2.83 17.13 -0.42
N LYS A 337 3.01 18.28 -1.06
CA LYS A 337 2.48 18.53 -2.42
C LYS A 337 3.02 17.57 -3.46
N ASP A 338 4.28 17.16 -3.33
CA ASP A 338 4.89 16.25 -4.28
C ASP A 338 4.17 14.89 -4.29
N MET A 339 3.93 14.32 -3.10
CA MET A 339 3.20 13.05 -3.02
C MET A 339 1.74 13.18 -3.40
N GLU A 340 1.07 14.24 -2.96
CA GLU A 340 -0.32 14.45 -3.32
C GLU A 340 -0.50 14.59 -4.84
N SER A 341 0.49 15.15 -5.55
CA SER A 341 0.47 15.25 -7.01
C SER A 341 0.53 13.87 -7.68
N ILE A 342 1.38 12.96 -7.16
CA ILE A 342 1.45 11.58 -7.66
C ILE A 342 0.16 10.83 -7.31
N MET A 343 -0.33 10.97 -6.08
CA MET A 343 -1.61 10.37 -5.65
C MET A 343 -2.78 10.85 -6.51
N LEU A 344 -2.81 12.11 -6.91
CA LEU A 344 -3.84 12.65 -7.80
C LEU A 344 -3.80 11.97 -9.18
N GLU A 345 -2.61 11.75 -9.74
CA GLU A 345 -2.48 11.06 -11.02
C GLU A 345 -2.93 9.60 -10.92
N ILE A 346 -2.60 8.92 -9.82
CA ILE A 346 -3.08 7.56 -9.53
C ILE A 346 -4.60 7.54 -9.41
N GLU A 347 -5.17 8.48 -8.65
CA GLU A 347 -6.62 8.66 -8.52
C GLU A 347 -7.30 8.96 -9.87
N ASN A 348 -6.63 9.65 -10.78
CA ASN A 348 -7.09 9.88 -12.15
C ASN A 348 -7.00 8.61 -13.04
N GLY A 349 -6.54 7.48 -12.49
CA GLY A 349 -6.45 6.17 -13.15
C GLY A 349 -5.08 5.89 -13.78
N LYS A 350 -4.05 6.70 -13.50
CA LYS A 350 -2.69 6.42 -13.97
C LYS A 350 -2.08 5.28 -13.14
N ASP A 351 -1.31 4.44 -13.82
CA ASP A 351 -0.50 3.43 -13.14
C ASP A 351 0.51 4.07 -12.17
N PRO A 352 0.66 3.57 -10.93
CA PRO A 352 1.55 4.16 -9.92
C PRO A 352 3.02 4.28 -10.34
N GLU A 353 3.57 3.28 -11.03
CA GLU A 353 4.97 3.34 -11.48
C GLU A 353 5.14 4.44 -12.52
N LYS A 354 4.20 4.55 -13.46
CA LYS A 354 4.20 5.61 -14.48
C LYS A 354 4.01 7.01 -13.87
N ALA A 355 3.07 7.15 -12.94
CA ALA A 355 2.83 8.42 -12.24
C ALA A 355 4.08 8.88 -11.48
N THR A 356 4.75 7.94 -10.82
CA THR A 356 6.01 8.17 -10.10
C THR A 356 7.13 8.58 -11.06
N LYS A 357 7.32 7.83 -12.16
CA LYS A 357 8.35 8.12 -13.16
C LYS A 357 8.20 9.51 -13.75
N GLU A 358 6.98 9.87 -14.14
CA GLU A 358 6.68 11.19 -14.69
C GLU A 358 6.95 12.30 -13.68
N TRP A 359 6.62 12.08 -12.40
CA TRP A 359 6.96 13.04 -11.36
C TRP A 359 8.48 13.18 -11.19
N ILE A 360 9.25 12.09 -11.19
CA ILE A 360 10.71 12.10 -11.13
C ILE A 360 11.29 12.90 -12.30
N ASP A 361 10.86 12.60 -13.53
CA ASP A 361 11.32 13.26 -14.76
C ASP A 361 11.02 14.77 -14.73
N ASN A 362 9.90 15.18 -14.13
CA ASN A 362 9.51 16.58 -14.00
C ASN A 362 10.15 17.32 -12.81
N ASN A 363 10.81 16.61 -11.88
CA ASN A 363 11.38 17.17 -10.64
C ASN A 363 12.87 16.80 -10.49
N ARG A 364 13.62 16.71 -11.59
CA ARG A 364 15.05 16.34 -11.59
C ARG A 364 15.90 17.20 -10.67
N ASP A 365 15.63 18.50 -10.60
CA ASP A 365 16.33 19.44 -9.71
C ASP A 365 16.24 19.07 -8.22
N LYS A 366 15.16 18.37 -7.83
CA LYS A 366 14.97 17.86 -6.47
C LYS A 366 15.56 16.46 -6.31
N VAL A 367 15.31 15.58 -7.28
CA VAL A 367 15.75 14.17 -7.24
C VAL A 367 17.27 14.06 -7.31
N ASP A 368 17.92 14.88 -8.15
CA ASP A 368 19.37 14.85 -8.32
C ASP A 368 20.11 15.24 -7.02
N LYS A 369 19.51 16.08 -6.17
CA LYS A 369 20.06 16.40 -4.84
C LYS A 369 20.11 15.18 -3.92
N TRP A 370 19.23 14.20 -4.12
CA TRP A 370 19.28 12.96 -3.34
C TRP A 370 20.45 12.09 -3.78
N THR A 371 20.90 12.21 -5.03
CA THR A 371 21.96 11.39 -5.63
C THR A 371 23.32 12.09 -5.67
N GLU A 372 23.41 13.38 -5.32
CA GLU A 372 24.66 14.15 -5.17
C GLU A 372 25.63 13.57 -4.11
N LYS A 373 26.89 13.36 -4.51
CA LYS A 373 27.94 12.72 -3.71
C LYS A 373 28.50 13.58 -2.59
#